data_AF-A0A955U0J6-F1
#
_entry.id   AF-A0A955U0J6-F1
#
_cell.length_a   1.000
_cell.length_b   1.000
_cell.length_c   1.000
_cell.angle_alpha   90.00
_cell.angle_beta   90.00
_cell.angle_gamma   90.00
#
_symmetry.space_group_name_H-M   'P 1'
#
loop_
_entity.id
_entity.type
_entity.pdbx_description
1 polymer ?
#
loop_
_entity_poly.entity_id
_entity_poly.type
_entity_poly.pdbx_seq_one_letter_code
_entity_poly.pdbx_strand_id
1 'polypeptide(L)'
;MFEWYARLVRDGGAKARQQKGGGASTVSTDTARTAQSKIQELAKRLGNDEITKRIEAGNATRDEMLAFVLKQLHTIDGAQKQEVDLSKKQASFEFWRAGANIKPPDPTRWHDAARIYEQAVNAICRGDLRKGQKLVEDAVDQQQRTIDQMTTLVDRSQMEDHPDTTELGRIVAMAPTAGACAEPQPITQLLAEIQHEETRPPDVTGTQRILWWEEEEEEEQEDDADGAGGGGAS
;
A
#
# COMPACT_ATOMS: atom_id res chain seq x y z
N MET A 1 -24.71 -30.98 4.40
CA MET A 1 -24.57 -30.69 5.84
C MET A 1 -25.16 -29.30 6.05
N PHE A 2 -26.29 -29.24 6.77
CA PHE A 2 -27.14 -28.06 7.09
C PHE A 2 -28.10 -27.52 6.01
N GLU A 3 -29.19 -28.28 5.79
CA GLU A 3 -30.54 -27.71 5.81
C GLU A 3 -30.91 -27.40 7.27
N TRP A 4 -31.61 -26.27 7.53
CA TRP A 4 -32.68 -26.06 8.56
C TRP A 4 -32.75 -24.60 9.03
N TYR A 5 -33.92 -23.95 8.85
CA TYR A 5 -34.68 -23.11 9.80
C TYR A 5 -35.77 -22.32 9.03
N ALA A 6 -36.98 -22.87 8.85
CA ALA A 6 -38.21 -22.59 9.64
C ALA A 6 -38.66 -21.12 9.55
N ARG A 7 -39.77 -20.70 8.91
CA ARG A 7 -41.17 -21.18 8.76
C ARG A 7 -41.86 -21.49 10.10
N LEU A 8 -42.46 -20.48 10.73
CA LEU A 8 -43.72 -20.58 11.51
C LEU A 8 -44.11 -19.27 12.24
N VAL A 9 -45.14 -18.56 11.75
CA VAL A 9 -46.22 -17.92 12.53
C VAL A 9 -47.44 -17.95 11.61
N ARG A 10 -48.19 -19.07 11.52
CA ARG A 10 -49.23 -19.58 12.43
C ARG A 10 -50.45 -18.67 12.53
N ASP A 11 -51.56 -19.24 12.06
CA ASP A 11 -52.94 -18.81 12.15
C ASP A 11 -53.36 -18.25 13.51
N GLY A 12 -54.17 -17.19 13.44
CA GLY A 12 -54.96 -16.67 14.53
C GLY A 12 -56.30 -16.17 13.99
N GLY A 13 -57.18 -17.10 13.61
CA GLY A 13 -58.57 -16.79 13.36
C GLY A 13 -59.30 -16.46 14.67
N ALA A 14 -59.94 -15.30 14.74
CA ALA A 14 -60.94 -15.00 15.76
C ALA A 14 -62.02 -14.07 15.19
N LYS A 15 -63.22 -14.64 14.99
CA LYS A 15 -64.47 -13.90 14.80
C LYS A 15 -64.90 -13.34 16.17
N ALA A 16 -65.09 -12.02 16.28
CA ALA A 16 -65.77 -11.44 17.44
C ALA A 16 -66.54 -10.16 17.08
N ARG A 17 -67.85 -10.36 16.91
CA ARG A 17 -68.96 -9.59 17.51
C ARG A 17 -68.89 -8.06 17.53
N GLN A 18 -69.78 -7.49 16.71
CA GLN A 18 -70.30 -6.14 16.75
C GLN A 18 -70.97 -5.82 18.11
N GLN A 19 -70.49 -4.78 18.80
CA GLN A 19 -71.21 -4.10 19.88
C GLN A 19 -71.21 -2.59 19.62
N LYS A 20 -72.41 -2.06 19.37
CA LYS A 20 -72.76 -0.63 19.44
C LYS A 20 -72.85 -0.23 20.92
N GLY A 21 -72.15 0.82 21.31
CA GLY A 21 -72.33 1.48 22.60
C GLY A 21 -71.51 2.78 22.63
N GLY A 22 -72.20 3.92 22.66
CA GLY A 22 -71.57 5.24 22.69
C GLY A 22 -71.00 5.61 24.05
N GLY A 23 -70.23 6.69 24.07
CA GLY A 23 -69.76 7.33 25.30
C GLY A 23 -68.36 7.90 25.15
N ALA A 24 -68.27 9.22 25.22
CA ALA A 24 -67.08 10.05 25.06
C ALA A 24 -65.80 9.51 25.73
N SER A 25 -64.69 9.53 24.99
CA SER A 25 -63.31 9.62 25.51
C SER A 25 -62.34 9.92 24.35
N THR A 26 -62.38 11.14 23.82
CA THR A 26 -61.42 11.66 22.83
C THR A 26 -60.05 12.03 23.43
N VAL A 27 -59.80 11.75 24.71
CA VAL A 27 -58.57 12.17 25.42
C VAL A 27 -57.44 11.12 25.34
N SER A 28 -57.75 9.85 25.02
CA SER A 28 -56.75 8.77 25.03
C SER A 28 -55.90 8.66 23.74
N THR A 29 -56.37 9.22 22.63
CA THR A 29 -55.69 9.16 21.33
C THR A 29 -54.50 10.11 21.23
N ASP A 30 -54.57 11.29 21.87
CA ASP A 30 -53.48 12.26 21.82
C ASP A 30 -52.26 11.83 22.66
N THR A 31 -52.47 11.22 23.82
CA THR A 31 -51.39 10.61 24.62
C THR A 31 -50.70 9.45 23.90
N ALA A 32 -51.46 8.60 23.20
CA ALA A 32 -50.90 7.50 22.42
C ALA A 32 -50.09 7.99 21.21
N ARG A 33 -50.58 9.02 20.51
CA ARG A 33 -49.89 9.65 19.37
C ARG A 33 -48.61 10.38 19.81
N THR A 34 -48.64 11.03 20.97
CA THR A 34 -47.47 11.69 21.57
C THR A 34 -46.42 10.67 22.00
N ALA A 35 -46.81 9.55 22.62
CA ALA A 35 -45.90 8.46 22.96
C ALA A 35 -45.26 7.83 21.70
N GLN A 36 -46.04 7.62 20.64
CA GLN A 36 -45.55 7.07 19.37
C GLN A 36 -44.56 8.01 18.68
N SER A 37 -44.78 9.33 18.73
CA SER A 37 -43.83 10.32 18.21
C SER A 37 -42.51 10.35 18.98
N LYS A 38 -42.54 10.22 20.32
CA LYS A 38 -41.34 10.13 21.17
C LYS A 38 -40.55 8.85 20.92
N ILE A 39 -41.23 7.72 20.72
CA ILE A 39 -40.58 6.44 20.36
C ILE A 39 -39.94 6.54 18.96
N GLN A 40 -40.59 7.17 17.99
CA GLN A 40 -40.00 7.41 16.67
C GLN A 40 -38.79 8.35 16.72
N GLU A 41 -38.82 9.39 17.55
CA GLU A 41 -37.69 10.30 17.75
C GLU A 41 -36.51 9.59 18.42
N LEU A 42 -36.77 8.76 19.44
CA LEU A 42 -35.75 7.93 20.08
C LEU A 42 -35.18 6.88 19.10
N ALA A 43 -36.02 6.23 18.29
CA ALA A 43 -35.56 5.30 17.26
C ALA A 43 -34.69 5.98 16.20
N LYS A 44 -35.03 7.20 15.80
CA LYS A 44 -34.20 8.01 14.89
C LYS A 44 -32.85 8.39 15.51
N ARG A 45 -32.83 8.80 16.79
CA ARG A 45 -31.59 9.13 17.50
C ARG A 45 -30.68 7.90 17.65
N LEU A 46 -31.23 6.78 18.12
CA LEU A 46 -30.49 5.52 18.24
C LEU A 46 -29.99 5.00 16.89
N GLY A 47 -30.77 5.17 15.82
CA GLY A 47 -30.34 4.84 14.46
C GLY A 47 -29.16 5.69 13.99
N ASN A 48 -29.17 6.99 14.28
CA ASN A 48 -28.06 7.88 13.93
C ASN A 48 -26.79 7.57 14.73
N ASP A 49 -26.91 7.26 16.03
CA ASP A 49 -25.77 6.91 16.87
C ASP A 49 -25.11 5.60 16.40
N GLU A 50 -25.92 4.60 16.04
CA GLU A 50 -25.43 3.32 15.51
C GLU A 50 -24.74 3.48 14.14
N ILE A 51 -25.28 4.32 13.26
CA ILE A 51 -24.63 4.65 11.98
C ILE A 51 -23.28 5.32 12.23
N THR A 52 -23.22 6.27 13.16
CA THR A 52 -21.98 6.99 13.50
C THR A 52 -20.91 6.03 14.02
N LYS A 53 -21.27 5.12 14.93
CA LYS A 53 -20.37 4.07 15.45
C LYS A 53 -19.83 3.15 14.34
N ARG A 54 -20.67 2.79 13.36
CA ARG A 54 -20.23 1.96 12.23
C ARG A 54 -19.27 2.68 11.31
N ILE A 55 -19.50 3.98 11.09
CA ILE A 55 -18.60 4.82 10.29
C ILE A 55 -17.25 4.97 11.00
N GLU A 56 -17.25 5.21 12.31
CA GLU A 56 -16.04 5.28 13.13
C GLU A 56 -15.26 3.95 13.10
N ALA A 57 -15.95 2.83 13.27
CA ALA A 57 -15.34 1.50 13.15
C ALA A 57 -14.74 1.26 11.75
N GLY A 58 -15.47 1.62 10.69
CA GLY A 58 -14.96 1.51 9.32
C GLY A 58 -13.75 2.39 9.04
N ASN A 59 -13.73 3.61 9.58
CA ASN A 59 -12.57 4.51 9.47
C ASN A 59 -11.35 3.94 10.22
N ALA A 60 -11.55 3.38 11.42
CA ALA A 60 -10.47 2.72 12.15
C ALA A 60 -9.89 1.54 11.38
N THR A 61 -10.75 0.68 10.80
CA THR A 61 -10.31 -0.43 9.94
C THR A 61 -9.55 0.06 8.72
N ARG A 62 -10.02 1.12 8.07
CA ARG A 62 -9.35 1.73 6.92
C ARG A 62 -7.94 2.19 7.29
N ASP A 63 -7.80 2.89 8.40
CA ASP A 63 -6.52 3.46 8.83
C ASP A 63 -5.53 2.34 9.22
N GLU A 64 -6.02 1.25 9.82
CA GLU A 64 -5.24 0.04 10.11
C GLU A 64 -4.75 -0.66 8.83
N MET A 65 -5.61 -0.80 7.81
CA MET A 65 -5.20 -1.32 6.51
C MET A 65 -4.14 -0.44 5.84
N LEU A 66 -4.29 0.89 5.89
CA LEU A 66 -3.30 1.81 5.33
C LEU A 66 -1.97 1.75 6.07
N ALA A 67 -2.00 1.61 7.40
CA ALA A 67 -0.79 1.42 8.21
C ALA A 67 -0.07 0.11 7.86
N PHE A 68 -0.82 -0.98 7.64
CA PHE A 68 -0.26 -2.24 7.16
C PHE A 68 0.40 -2.08 5.79
N VAL A 69 -0.28 -1.47 4.81
CA VAL A 69 0.28 -1.23 3.47
C VAL A 69 1.56 -0.39 3.56
N LEU A 70 1.56 0.67 4.38
CA LEU A 70 2.74 1.51 4.58
C LEU A 70 3.93 0.72 5.14
N LYS A 71 3.70 -0.16 6.12
CA LYS A 71 4.74 -1.06 6.65
C LYS A 71 5.33 -1.93 5.54
N GLN A 72 4.49 -2.54 4.70
CA GLN A 72 4.96 -3.40 3.62
C GLN A 72 5.73 -2.63 2.54
N LEU A 73 5.29 -1.43 2.17
CA LEU A 73 6.01 -0.59 1.21
C LEU A 73 7.41 -0.20 1.71
N HIS A 74 7.58 0.08 3.00
CA HIS A 74 8.91 0.31 3.58
C HIS A 74 9.82 -0.92 3.48
N THR A 75 9.28 -2.11 3.70
CA THR A 75 10.03 -3.36 3.52
C THR A 75 10.48 -3.54 2.07
N ILE A 76 9.59 -3.26 1.10
CA ILE A 76 9.89 -3.31 -0.34
C ILE A 76 10.97 -2.28 -0.71
N ASP A 77 10.81 -1.03 -0.29
CA ASP A 77 11.77 0.05 -0.56
C ASP A 77 13.17 -0.30 -0.03
N GLY A 78 13.27 -0.83 1.19
CA GLY A 78 14.53 -1.28 1.77
C GLY A 78 15.21 -2.38 0.95
N ALA A 79 14.44 -3.36 0.48
CA ALA A 79 14.97 -4.47 -0.33
C ALA A 79 15.37 -4.01 -1.74
N GLN A 80 14.58 -3.14 -2.37
CA GLN A 80 14.89 -2.58 -3.68
C GLN A 80 16.18 -1.76 -3.64
N LYS A 81 16.36 -0.91 -2.61
CA LYS A 81 17.61 -0.15 -2.39
C LYS A 81 18.82 -1.06 -2.25
N GLN A 82 18.69 -2.19 -1.55
CA GLN A 82 19.75 -3.19 -1.49
C GLN A 82 20.05 -3.82 -2.86
N GLU A 83 19.03 -4.14 -3.67
CA GLU A 83 19.24 -4.63 -5.04
C GLU A 83 19.92 -3.59 -5.94
N VAL A 84 19.55 -2.31 -5.83
CA VAL A 84 20.20 -1.19 -6.53
C VAL A 84 21.66 -1.04 -6.10
N ASP A 85 21.96 -1.18 -4.82
CA ASP A 85 23.33 -1.12 -4.33
C ASP A 85 24.17 -2.30 -4.81
N LEU A 86 23.60 -3.50 -4.86
CA LEU A 86 24.25 -4.69 -5.43
C LEU A 86 24.50 -4.54 -6.93
N SER A 87 23.54 -3.94 -7.67
CA SER A 87 23.72 -3.70 -9.10
C SER A 87 24.84 -2.68 -9.38
N LYS A 88 25.01 -1.67 -8.52
CA LYS A 88 26.12 -0.69 -8.60
C LYS A 88 27.48 -1.27 -8.19
N LYS A 89 27.54 -2.03 -7.09
CA LYS A 89 28.80 -2.56 -6.54
C LYS A 89 29.44 -3.64 -7.42
N GLN A 90 28.66 -4.35 -8.24
CA GLN A 90 29.12 -5.49 -9.04
C GLN A 90 29.11 -5.22 -10.54
N ALA A 91 29.71 -4.11 -10.96
CA ALA A 91 30.06 -3.87 -12.37
C ALA A 91 30.93 -5.00 -12.98
N SER A 92 31.52 -5.89 -12.18
CA SER A 92 32.10 -7.15 -12.65
C SER A 92 31.03 -8.23 -12.83
N PHE A 93 30.40 -8.24 -14.00
CA PHE A 93 29.54 -9.32 -14.54
C PHE A 93 30.12 -10.75 -14.34
N GLU A 94 31.44 -10.86 -14.23
CA GLU A 94 32.16 -12.11 -13.98
C GLU A 94 31.83 -12.78 -12.65
N PHE A 95 31.60 -12.01 -11.57
CA PHE A 95 31.25 -12.58 -10.26
C PHE A 95 29.93 -13.34 -10.33
N TRP A 96 28.93 -12.78 -11.01
CA TRP A 96 27.62 -13.39 -11.17
C TRP A 96 27.64 -14.61 -12.08
N ARG A 97 28.55 -14.66 -13.07
CA ARG A 97 28.78 -15.87 -13.89
C ARG A 97 29.52 -16.98 -13.13
N ALA A 98 30.41 -16.61 -12.20
CA ALA A 98 31.22 -17.58 -11.46
C ALA A 98 30.43 -18.33 -10.37
N GLY A 99 29.39 -17.69 -9.81
CA GLY A 99 28.49 -18.32 -8.85
C GLY A 99 27.42 -19.17 -9.52
N ALA A 100 27.60 -20.49 -9.56
CA ALA A 100 26.54 -21.41 -9.96
C ALA A 100 25.29 -21.18 -9.08
N ASN A 101 24.15 -20.81 -9.71
CA ASN A 101 22.83 -20.53 -9.10
C ASN A 101 22.61 -19.16 -8.44
N ILE A 102 23.46 -18.16 -8.64
CA ILE A 102 23.17 -16.81 -8.13
C ILE A 102 22.37 -16.00 -9.17
N LYS A 103 21.13 -15.62 -8.83
CA LYS A 103 20.30 -14.76 -9.67
C LYS A 103 20.84 -13.32 -9.66
N PRO A 104 20.86 -12.61 -10.80
CA PRO A 104 21.26 -11.20 -10.81
C PRO A 104 20.23 -10.33 -10.06
N PRO A 105 20.68 -9.23 -9.42
CA PRO A 105 19.79 -8.26 -8.83
C PRO A 105 18.98 -7.59 -9.95
N ASP A 106 17.69 -7.37 -9.70
CA ASP A 106 16.81 -6.69 -10.65
C ASP A 106 15.86 -5.80 -9.86
N PRO A 107 16.16 -4.52 -9.69
CA PRO A 107 15.34 -3.60 -8.92
C PRO A 107 13.90 -3.43 -9.44
N THR A 108 13.62 -3.79 -10.70
CA THR A 108 12.30 -3.59 -11.32
C THR A 108 11.25 -4.59 -10.88
N ARG A 109 11.69 -5.73 -10.32
CA ARG A 109 10.80 -6.81 -9.89
C ARG A 109 9.78 -6.38 -8.83
N TRP A 110 10.01 -5.25 -8.16
CA TRP A 110 9.13 -4.68 -7.15
C TRP A 110 7.98 -3.86 -7.73
N HIS A 111 8.05 -3.44 -9.00
CA HIS A 111 7.04 -2.60 -9.64
C HIS A 111 5.65 -3.23 -9.64
N ASP A 112 5.56 -4.55 -9.92
CA ASP A 112 4.29 -5.26 -9.96
C ASP A 112 3.62 -5.29 -8.58
N ALA A 113 4.38 -5.57 -7.52
CA ALA A 113 3.86 -5.56 -6.15
C ALA A 113 3.40 -4.15 -5.75
N ALA A 114 4.23 -3.12 -6.02
CA ALA A 114 3.89 -1.73 -5.75
C ALA A 114 2.60 -1.29 -6.47
N ARG A 115 2.43 -1.68 -7.74
CA ARG A 115 1.23 -1.37 -8.52
C ARG A 115 -0.04 -2.01 -7.95
N ILE A 116 0.05 -3.21 -7.40
CA ILE A 116 -1.10 -3.85 -6.74
C ILE A 116 -1.40 -3.13 -5.41
N TYR A 117 -0.38 -2.76 -4.63
CA TYR A 117 -0.56 -1.94 -3.43
C TYR A 117 -1.21 -0.59 -3.73
N GLU A 118 -0.83 0.08 -4.82
CA GLU A 118 -1.47 1.31 -5.27
C GLU A 118 -2.97 1.10 -5.56
N GLN A 119 -3.33 0.03 -6.27
CA GLN A 119 -4.73 -0.33 -6.50
C GLN A 119 -5.48 -0.62 -5.20
N ALA A 120 -4.82 -1.26 -4.24
CA ALA A 120 -5.37 -1.54 -2.91
C ALA A 120 -5.66 -0.24 -2.16
N VAL A 121 -4.69 0.68 -2.09
CA VAL A 121 -4.82 1.99 -1.44
C VAL A 121 -5.96 2.79 -2.08
N ASN A 122 -6.06 2.79 -3.41
CA ASN A 122 -7.14 3.45 -4.13
C ASN A 122 -8.52 2.86 -3.80
N ALA A 123 -8.63 1.55 -3.63
CA ALA A 123 -9.88 0.89 -3.21
C ALA A 123 -10.24 1.23 -1.76
N ILE A 124 -9.25 1.20 -0.86
CA ILE A 124 -9.39 1.52 0.57
C ILE A 124 -9.83 2.99 0.74
N CYS A 125 -9.21 3.92 0.02
CA CYS A 125 -9.54 5.35 0.08
C CYS A 125 -10.91 5.67 -0.53
N ARG A 126 -11.43 4.84 -1.44
CA ARG A 126 -12.82 4.92 -1.93
C ARG A 126 -13.85 4.34 -0.96
N GLY A 127 -13.41 3.71 0.13
CA GLY A 127 -14.27 3.10 1.14
C GLY A 127 -14.66 1.64 0.85
N ASP A 128 -14.10 1.02 -0.19
CA ASP A 128 -14.32 -0.39 -0.54
C ASP A 128 -13.26 -1.27 0.15
N LEU A 129 -13.49 -1.52 1.45
CA LEU A 129 -12.53 -2.23 2.30
C LEU A 129 -12.38 -3.71 1.91
N ARG A 130 -13.44 -4.35 1.41
CA ARG A 130 -13.38 -5.75 0.95
C ARG A 130 -12.52 -5.91 -0.29
N LYS A 131 -12.71 -5.02 -1.28
CA LYS A 131 -11.85 -5.00 -2.46
C LYS A 131 -10.42 -4.63 -2.09
N GLY A 132 -10.26 -3.65 -1.20
CA GLY A 132 -8.96 -3.27 -0.63
C GLY A 132 -8.22 -4.46 -0.03
N GLN A 133 -8.89 -5.22 0.84
CA GLN A 133 -8.31 -6.39 1.51
C GLN A 133 -7.82 -7.43 0.50
N LYS A 134 -8.66 -7.79 -0.47
CA LYS A 134 -8.28 -8.74 -1.50
C LYS A 134 -7.05 -8.28 -2.30
N LEU A 135 -7.01 -6.99 -2.65
CA LEU A 135 -5.85 -6.44 -3.35
C LEU A 135 -4.58 -6.41 -2.47
N VAL A 136 -4.72 -6.22 -1.15
CA VAL A 136 -3.59 -6.37 -0.21
C VAL A 136 -3.10 -7.81 -0.17
N GLU A 137 -3.99 -8.80 -0.11
CA GLU A 137 -3.63 -10.23 -0.19
C GLU A 137 -2.91 -10.54 -1.50
N ASP A 138 -3.45 -10.11 -2.64
CA ASP A 138 -2.83 -10.28 -3.96
C ASP A 138 -1.44 -9.60 -4.02
N ALA A 139 -1.27 -8.44 -3.38
CA ALA A 139 0.01 -7.73 -3.31
C ALA A 139 1.03 -8.46 -2.44
N VAL A 140 0.62 -9.01 -1.30
CA VAL A 140 1.47 -9.83 -0.41
C VAL A 140 1.93 -11.10 -1.13
N ASP A 141 1.04 -11.78 -1.85
CA ASP A 141 1.39 -12.95 -2.66
C ASP A 141 2.41 -12.60 -3.73
N GLN A 142 2.24 -11.46 -4.40
CA GLN A 142 3.19 -10.99 -5.41
C GLN A 142 4.54 -10.61 -4.77
N GLN A 143 4.53 -9.93 -3.62
CA GLN A 143 5.72 -9.63 -2.84
C GLN A 143 6.49 -10.91 -2.48
N GLN A 144 5.80 -11.95 -2.01
CA GLN A 144 6.44 -13.23 -1.67
C GLN A 144 7.07 -13.90 -2.90
N ARG A 145 6.38 -13.91 -4.04
CA ARG A 145 6.96 -14.41 -5.30
C ARG A 145 8.21 -13.63 -5.72
N THR A 146 8.21 -12.32 -5.49
CA THR A 146 9.38 -11.47 -5.74
C THR A 146 10.52 -11.85 -4.80
N ILE A 147 10.27 -12.06 -3.51
CA ILE A 147 11.26 -12.51 -2.51
C ILE A 147 11.90 -13.85 -2.89
N ASP A 148 11.10 -14.80 -3.37
CA ASP A 148 11.59 -16.12 -3.83
C ASP A 148 12.52 -16.00 -5.06
N GLN A 149 12.39 -14.91 -5.80
CA GLN A 149 13.22 -14.60 -6.97
C GLN A 149 14.48 -13.81 -6.64
N MET A 150 14.58 -13.22 -5.45
CA MET A 150 15.73 -12.43 -5.06
C MET A 150 17.00 -13.29 -4.91
N THR A 151 18.14 -12.63 -5.06
CA THR A 151 19.43 -13.21 -4.73
C THR A 151 19.56 -13.47 -3.22
N THR A 152 20.47 -14.36 -2.83
CA THR A 152 20.80 -14.66 -1.43
C THR A 152 21.63 -13.55 -0.77
N LEU A 153 22.15 -12.62 -1.57
CA LEU A 153 22.98 -11.50 -1.11
C LEU A 153 22.18 -10.32 -0.54
N VAL A 154 20.87 -10.26 -0.82
CA VAL A 154 19.99 -9.27 -0.20
C VAL A 154 19.65 -9.76 1.19
N ASP A 155 19.81 -8.89 2.19
CA ASP A 155 19.49 -9.21 3.58
C ASP A 155 17.98 -9.29 3.75
N ARG A 156 17.51 -10.50 4.05
CA ARG A 156 16.08 -10.80 4.30
C ARG A 156 15.71 -10.71 5.77
N SER A 157 16.64 -10.36 6.66
CA SER A 157 16.39 -10.33 8.11
C SER A 157 15.25 -9.39 8.52
N GLN A 158 14.99 -8.36 7.71
CA GLN A 158 13.90 -7.39 7.93
C GLN A 158 12.62 -7.74 7.16
N MET A 159 12.62 -8.79 6.34
CA MET A 159 11.47 -9.23 5.58
C MET A 159 10.75 -10.32 6.38
N GLU A 160 9.50 -10.06 6.76
CA GLU A 160 8.66 -11.10 7.35
C GLU A 160 8.38 -12.17 6.28
N ASP A 161 8.69 -13.43 6.58
CA ASP A 161 8.29 -14.57 5.76
C ASP A 161 6.76 -14.64 5.78
N HIS A 162 6.15 -14.14 4.70
CA HIS A 162 4.70 -14.04 4.51
C HIS A 162 3.97 -13.23 5.60
N PRO A 163 3.79 -11.91 5.44
CA PRO A 163 3.05 -11.11 6.41
C PRO A 163 1.61 -11.64 6.57
N ASP A 164 1.14 -11.72 7.81
CA ASP A 164 -0.18 -12.27 8.15
C ASP A 164 -1.28 -11.28 7.79
N THR A 165 -2.12 -11.64 6.80
CA THR A 165 -3.30 -10.88 6.39
C THR A 165 -4.58 -11.36 7.06
N THR A 166 -4.54 -12.42 7.87
CA THR A 166 -5.70 -13.03 8.52
C THR A 166 -6.41 -12.05 9.46
N GLU A 167 -5.63 -11.28 10.21
CA GLU A 167 -6.16 -10.27 11.13
C GLU A 167 -6.90 -9.16 10.35
N LEU A 168 -6.33 -8.67 9.24
CA LEU A 168 -7.00 -7.69 8.36
C LEU A 168 -8.34 -8.22 7.86
N GLY A 169 -8.39 -9.49 7.43
CA GLY A 169 -9.63 -10.11 6.98
C GLY A 169 -10.70 -10.19 8.06
N ARG A 170 -10.30 -10.47 9.31
CA ARG A 170 -11.23 -10.46 10.46
C ARG A 170 -11.81 -9.08 10.70
N ILE A 171 -10.97 -8.04 10.65
CA ILE A 171 -11.38 -6.67 10.94
C ILE A 171 -12.30 -6.13 9.84
N VAL A 172 -11.98 -6.37 8.57
CA VAL A 172 -12.81 -5.98 7.41
C VAL A 172 -14.17 -6.70 7.40
N ALA A 173 -14.24 -7.94 7.90
CA ALA A 173 -15.52 -8.63 8.04
C ALA A 173 -16.47 -7.94 9.05
N MET A 174 -15.92 -7.27 10.08
CA MET A 174 -16.70 -6.54 11.09
C MET A 174 -17.15 -5.16 10.60
N ALA A 175 -16.35 -4.49 9.76
CA ALA A 175 -16.68 -3.19 9.18
C ALA A 175 -16.33 -3.17 7.69
N PRO A 176 -17.26 -3.58 6.80
CA PRO A 176 -16.96 -3.79 5.38
C PRO A 176 -16.89 -2.49 4.56
N THR A 177 -17.29 -1.36 5.14
CA THR A 177 -17.41 -0.07 4.45
C THR A 177 -16.87 1.05 5.32
N ALA A 178 -16.12 1.97 4.72
CA ALA A 178 -15.66 3.21 5.35
C ALA A 178 -16.10 4.44 4.53
N GLY A 179 -15.99 5.62 5.12
CA GLY A 179 -16.09 6.86 4.36
C GLY A 179 -14.89 7.02 3.42
N ALA A 180 -15.10 7.67 2.28
CA ALA A 180 -14.01 8.02 1.38
C ALA A 180 -13.00 8.95 2.08
N CYS A 181 -11.71 8.79 1.79
CA CYS A 181 -10.64 9.65 2.28
C CYS A 181 -9.70 10.07 1.16
N ALA A 182 -8.94 11.14 1.41
CA ALA A 182 -7.80 11.46 0.58
C ALA A 182 -6.71 10.38 0.75
N GLU A 183 -5.98 10.12 -0.32
CA GLU A 183 -4.84 9.21 -0.27
C GLU A 183 -3.74 9.79 0.62
N PRO A 184 -3.18 9.00 1.55
CA PRO A 184 -2.13 9.47 2.44
C PRO A 184 -0.82 9.71 1.67
N GLN A 185 -0.32 10.94 1.76
CA GLN A 185 0.90 11.40 1.08
C GLN A 185 2.12 10.46 1.27
N PRO A 186 2.43 9.94 2.48
CA PRO A 186 3.57 9.06 2.67
C PRO A 186 3.51 7.79 1.81
N ILE A 187 2.32 7.23 1.62
CA ILE A 187 2.12 6.02 0.80
C ILE A 187 2.33 6.36 -0.67
N THR A 188 1.74 7.46 -1.16
CA THR A 188 1.88 7.86 -2.57
C THR A 188 3.32 8.18 -2.95
N GLN A 189 4.10 8.77 -2.04
CA GLN A 189 5.50 9.08 -2.27
C GLN A 189 6.34 7.79 -2.37
N LEU A 190 6.17 6.86 -1.41
CA LEU A 190 6.89 5.57 -1.45
C LEU A 190 6.52 4.74 -2.68
N LEU A 191 5.25 4.72 -3.07
CA LEU A 191 4.82 4.04 -4.30
C LEU A 191 5.51 4.61 -5.54
N ALA A 192 5.63 5.95 -5.63
CA ALA A 192 6.32 6.59 -6.74
C ALA A 192 7.82 6.31 -6.70
N GLU A 193 8.45 6.35 -5.53
CA GLU A 193 9.87 6.00 -5.36
C GLU A 193 10.13 4.57 -5.85
N ILE A 194 9.37 3.59 -5.35
CA ILE A 194 9.54 2.18 -5.72
C ILE A 194 9.35 1.95 -7.22
N GLN A 195 8.40 2.65 -7.85
CA GLN A 195 8.10 2.52 -9.28
C GLN A 195 9.10 3.26 -10.20
N HIS A 196 9.92 4.17 -9.68
CA HIS A 196 10.81 5.04 -10.48
C HIS A 196 12.30 4.91 -10.16
N GLU A 197 12.70 4.04 -9.22
CA GLU A 197 14.09 3.87 -8.76
C GLU A 197 15.07 3.51 -9.91
N GLU A 198 14.57 2.92 -11.01
CA GLU A 198 15.36 2.56 -12.20
C GLU A 198 15.91 3.75 -12.99
N THR A 199 15.27 4.92 -12.87
CA THR A 199 15.58 6.09 -13.72
C THR A 199 16.56 7.08 -13.10
N ARG A 200 17.11 6.80 -11.91
CA ARG A 200 18.12 7.69 -11.32
C ARG A 200 19.48 7.36 -11.94
N PRO A 201 20.00 8.16 -12.89
CA PRO A 201 21.37 7.97 -13.34
C PRO A 201 22.28 7.97 -12.10
N PRO A 202 23.33 7.16 -12.06
CA PRO A 202 24.28 7.20 -10.95
C PRO A 202 24.68 8.66 -10.76
N ASP A 203 24.62 9.13 -9.52
CA ASP A 203 25.06 10.48 -9.18
C ASP A 203 26.57 10.51 -9.43
N VAL A 204 26.97 10.91 -10.63
CA VAL A 204 28.37 11.02 -11.05
C VAL A 204 28.92 12.31 -10.46
N THR A 205 28.85 12.46 -9.14
CA THR A 205 29.56 13.51 -8.42
C THR A 205 31.02 13.12 -8.33
N GLY A 206 31.78 13.42 -9.40
CA GLY A 206 33.23 13.52 -9.32
C GLY A 206 34.06 12.72 -10.31
N THR A 207 33.49 12.15 -11.39
CA THR A 207 34.34 11.70 -12.51
C THR A 207 34.45 12.86 -13.48
N GLN A 208 35.52 13.65 -13.39
CA GLN A 208 35.96 14.43 -14.55
C GLN A 208 36.02 13.44 -15.71
N ARG A 209 35.21 13.67 -16.75
CA ARG A 209 35.37 12.98 -18.02
C ARG A 209 36.76 13.38 -18.50
N ILE A 210 37.76 12.53 -18.26
CA ILE A 210 39.00 12.59 -19.01
C ILE A 210 38.57 12.27 -20.44
N LEU A 211 38.45 13.34 -21.22
CA LEU A 211 38.22 13.29 -22.64
C LEU A 211 39.50 12.71 -23.21
N TRP A 212 39.46 11.48 -23.71
CA TRP A 212 40.62 10.78 -24.26
C TRP A 212 41.27 11.49 -25.47
N TRP A 213 40.65 12.56 -25.97
CA TRP A 213 41.19 13.47 -27.00
C TRP A 213 41.97 14.67 -26.43
N GLU A 214 41.98 14.89 -25.11
CA GLU A 214 42.79 15.93 -24.45
C GLU A 214 44.19 15.41 -24.04
N GLU A 215 44.45 14.10 -24.13
CA GLU A 215 45.77 13.51 -23.82
C GLU A 215 46.81 13.67 -24.94
N GLU A 216 46.41 14.02 -26.18
CA GLU A 216 47.33 14.07 -27.32
C GLU A 216 48.01 15.44 -27.53
N GLU A 217 47.60 16.50 -26.83
CA GLU A 217 48.11 17.87 -27.03
C GLU A 217 49.25 18.29 -26.07
N GLU A 218 49.59 17.49 -25.05
CA GLU A 218 50.55 17.86 -24.00
C GLU A 218 51.99 17.34 -24.20
N GLU A 219 52.26 16.48 -25.20
CA GLU A 219 53.60 15.90 -25.45
C GLU A 219 54.49 16.66 -26.47
N GLU A 220 54.02 17.72 -27.14
CA GLU A 220 54.81 18.43 -28.19
C GLU A 220 55.61 19.65 -27.71
N GLN A 221 55.75 19.89 -26.40
CA GLN A 221 56.35 21.13 -25.88
C GLN A 221 57.60 20.92 -25.00
N GLU A 222 58.47 19.98 -25.34
CA GLU A 222 59.82 19.86 -24.74
C GLU A 222 60.86 19.45 -25.78
N ASP A 223 61.13 20.25 -26.83
CA ASP A 223 62.28 19.96 -27.71
C ASP A 223 62.96 21.18 -28.38
N ASP A 224 62.71 22.42 -27.94
CA ASP A 224 63.36 23.61 -28.52
C ASP A 224 63.91 24.58 -27.46
N ALA A 225 64.86 24.11 -26.63
CA ALA A 225 65.64 25.02 -25.80
C ALA A 225 67.00 24.46 -25.34
N ASP A 226 67.90 24.07 -26.26
CA ASP A 226 69.32 24.11 -25.92
C ASP A 226 70.25 24.15 -27.15
N GLY A 227 70.96 25.28 -27.34
CA GLY A 227 71.94 25.37 -28.42
C GLY A 227 72.39 26.76 -28.85
N ALA A 228 72.57 27.72 -27.93
CA ALA A 228 73.20 29.00 -28.27
C ALA A 228 74.13 29.50 -27.16
N GLY A 229 75.43 29.23 -27.27
CA GLY A 229 76.42 29.87 -26.41
C GLY A 229 77.82 29.29 -26.50
N GLY A 230 78.59 29.67 -27.53
CA GLY A 230 79.98 29.24 -27.65
C GLY A 230 80.78 30.01 -28.69
N GLY A 231 80.89 31.33 -28.52
CA GLY A 231 81.77 32.15 -29.34
C GLY A 231 82.42 33.27 -28.53
N GLY A 232 83.75 33.40 -28.63
CA GLY A 232 84.42 34.69 -28.43
C GLY A 232 85.62 34.68 -27.49
N ALA A 233 86.80 34.65 -28.10
CA ALA A 233 88.12 34.85 -27.52
C ALA A 233 88.32 36.20 -26.77
N SER A 234 89.26 36.21 -25.83
CA SER A 234 90.45 37.10 -25.84
C SER A 234 91.47 36.62 -24.83
#